data_AF-A0A2A4X9W8-F1
#
_entry.id   AF-A0A2A4X9W8-F1
#
_cell.length_a   1.000
_cell.length_b   1.000
_cell.length_c   1.000
_cell.angle_alpha   90.00
_cell.angle_beta   90.00
_cell.angle_gamma   90.00
#
_symmetry.space_group_name_H-M   'P 1'
#
loop_
_entity.id
_entity.type
_entity.pdbx_description
1 polymer ?
#
loop_
_entity_poly.entity_id
_entity_poly.type
_entity_poly.pdbx_seq_one_letter_code
_entity_poly.pdbx_strand_id
1 'polypeptide(L)'
;MKNTIRFSLVSVLALFLSVSSFAQGTGVPQSVRDMILRSQADTQFEQTARVQMDVQYGDFLRSLATQPLKRNQVEAVLVELFSERAELSLQVAQNQASPDQLKIITEYEYVRSRLEPLLTMAELGVIDAQRGGATDEQLKNGYAEELSRTTGSLSEADKDLVLDTIVKHIRMAQGENGKMNAQNVEELIQKQSASFMHARMEMDALFDVVKLQQVDQFMGRLHNNLYRNRSMSDQ
;
A
#
# COMPACT_ATOMS: atom_id res chain seq x y z
N MET A 1 -29.94 12.67 5.61
CA MET A 1 -29.21 11.99 4.51
C MET A 1 -27.80 11.76 5.00
N LYS A 2 -27.37 10.50 5.14
CA LYS A 2 -26.06 10.14 5.72
C LYS A 2 -25.00 10.33 4.62
N ASN A 3 -24.16 11.35 4.75
CA ASN A 3 -23.05 11.57 3.82
C ASN A 3 -22.12 10.36 3.90
N THR A 4 -22.09 9.60 2.80
CA THR A 4 -21.30 8.37 2.67
C THR A 4 -19.90 8.80 2.28
N ILE A 5 -18.98 8.84 3.24
CA ILE A 5 -17.60 9.32 3.06
C ILE A 5 -16.77 8.20 2.44
N ARG A 6 -15.95 8.55 1.44
CA ARG A 6 -15.22 7.62 0.56
C ARG A 6 -13.72 7.70 0.84
N PHE A 7 -13.12 6.64 1.34
CA PHE A 7 -11.68 6.50 1.52
C PHE A 7 -11.08 5.87 0.26
N SER A 8 -10.20 6.62 -0.42
CA SER A 8 -9.39 6.11 -1.54
C SER A 8 -8.01 5.71 -1.03
N LEU A 9 -7.94 4.70 -0.17
CA LEU A 9 -6.66 4.09 0.17
C LEU A 9 -6.31 3.08 -0.92
N VAL A 10 -5.20 3.33 -1.61
CA VAL A 10 -4.63 2.43 -2.62
C VAL A 10 -4.38 1.08 -1.93
N SER A 11 -4.88 0.00 -2.55
CA SER A 11 -5.05 -1.37 -2.03
C SER A 11 -3.75 -2.13 -1.68
N VAL A 12 -2.77 -1.49 -1.04
CA VAL A 12 -1.40 -2.04 -0.88
C VAL A 12 -1.09 -2.39 0.59
N LEU A 13 -2.10 -2.41 1.47
CA LEU A 13 -1.90 -2.74 2.89
C LEU A 13 -1.15 -4.06 3.12
N ALA A 14 -1.25 -5.06 2.23
CA ALA A 14 -0.64 -6.37 2.44
C ALA A 14 0.91 -6.43 2.32
N LEU A 15 1.61 -5.35 1.95
CA LEU A 15 3.04 -5.38 1.60
C LEU A 15 4.03 -5.04 2.72
N PHE A 16 3.61 -4.95 3.99
CA PHE A 16 4.54 -4.64 5.07
C PHE A 16 5.46 -5.82 5.42
N LEU A 17 6.76 -5.61 5.22
CA LEU A 17 7.84 -6.43 5.78
C LEU A 17 8.36 -5.74 7.06
N SER A 18 8.33 -6.46 8.18
CA SER A 18 8.74 -5.93 9.50
C SER A 18 10.26 -5.84 9.65
N VAL A 19 10.79 -4.68 10.05
CA VAL A 19 12.00 -4.58 10.87
C VAL A 19 11.58 -4.22 12.29
N SER A 20 11.54 -5.22 13.16
CA SER A 20 11.21 -5.03 14.58
C SER A 20 12.37 -4.36 15.32
N SER A 21 12.09 -3.32 16.11
CA SER A 21 13.03 -2.84 17.13
C SER A 21 12.36 -2.86 18.51
N PHE A 22 12.83 -3.80 19.33
CA PHE A 22 12.50 -3.91 20.75
C PHE A 22 13.06 -2.72 21.55
N ALA A 23 12.28 -2.21 22.50
CA ALA A 23 12.83 -1.69 23.76
C ALA A 23 11.75 -1.73 24.85
N GLN A 24 11.71 -2.82 25.62
CA GLN A 24 11.10 -2.84 26.94
C GLN A 24 12.10 -2.23 27.93
N GLY A 25 11.69 -1.21 28.69
CA GLY A 25 12.50 -0.64 29.76
C GLY A 25 11.71 0.33 30.64
N THR A 26 11.37 -0.11 31.84
CA THR A 26 10.68 0.68 32.87
C THR A 26 11.60 1.77 33.44
N GLY A 27 11.24 3.04 33.26
CA GLY A 27 12.00 4.18 33.80
C GLY A 27 11.95 5.48 32.97
N VAL A 28 11.28 5.48 31.82
CA VAL A 28 11.29 6.62 30.89
C VAL A 28 10.31 7.73 31.33
N PRO A 29 10.74 9.00 31.48
CA PRO A 29 9.89 10.15 31.73
C PRO A 29 8.79 10.31 30.67
N GLN A 30 7.61 10.81 31.05
CA GLN A 30 6.44 10.88 30.16
C GLN A 30 6.75 11.63 28.84
N SER A 31 7.49 12.74 28.89
CA SER A 31 7.90 13.49 27.70
C SER A 31 8.82 12.72 26.76
N VAL A 32 9.71 11.88 27.30
CA VAL A 32 10.58 11.00 26.50
C VAL A 32 9.77 9.83 25.96
N ARG A 33 8.77 9.36 26.70
CA ARG A 33 7.82 8.33 26.25
C ARG A 33 6.96 8.85 25.09
N ASP A 34 6.41 10.05 25.21
CA ASP A 34 5.63 10.71 24.16
C ASP A 34 6.50 11.00 22.93
N MET A 35 7.75 11.41 23.14
CA MET A 35 8.73 11.61 22.05
C MET A 35 9.08 10.29 21.35
N ILE A 36 9.28 9.20 22.10
CA ILE A 36 9.51 7.86 21.52
C ILE A 36 8.28 7.42 20.74
N LEU A 37 7.08 7.56 21.30
CA LEU A 37 5.83 7.20 20.63
C LEU A 37 5.62 8.02 19.35
N ARG A 38 5.89 9.34 19.38
CA ARG A 38 5.87 10.18 18.18
C ARG A 38 6.89 9.73 17.15
N SER A 39 8.14 9.51 17.56
CA SER A 39 9.19 9.04 16.64
C SER A 39 8.90 7.66 16.04
N GLN A 40 8.22 6.78 16.80
CA GLN A 40 7.78 5.49 16.32
C GLN A 40 6.61 5.61 15.36
N ALA A 41 5.66 6.52 15.60
CA ALA A 41 4.58 6.81 14.66
C ALA A 41 5.12 7.43 13.37
N ASP A 42 6.02 8.40 13.46
CA ASP A 42 6.66 9.06 12.31
C ASP A 42 7.42 8.05 11.45
N THR A 43 8.18 7.15 12.08
CA THR A 43 8.91 6.08 11.37
C THR A 43 7.98 5.03 10.76
N GLN A 44 6.82 4.75 11.37
CA GLN A 44 5.81 3.85 10.80
C GLN A 44 5.12 4.45 9.57
N PHE A 45 4.77 5.73 9.62
CA PHE A 45 4.20 6.43 8.46
C PHE A 45 5.20 6.51 7.33
N GLU A 46 6.47 6.78 7.61
CA GLU A 46 7.52 6.79 6.59
C GLU A 46 7.73 5.41 5.95
N GLN A 47 7.74 4.34 6.74
CA GLN A 47 7.84 2.98 6.19
C GLN A 47 6.65 2.64 5.29
N THR A 48 5.44 3.00 5.74
CA THR A 48 4.21 2.87 4.97
C THR A 48 4.26 3.66 3.67
N ALA A 49 4.80 4.88 3.74
CA ALA A 49 4.96 5.76 2.60
C ALA A 49 5.91 5.17 1.56
N ARG A 50 7.04 4.59 1.99
CA ARG A 50 8.03 3.97 1.10
C ARG A 50 7.47 2.78 0.34
N VAL A 51 6.68 1.92 1.00
CA VAL A 51 6.02 0.78 0.34
C VAL A 51 5.02 1.25 -0.72
N GLN A 52 4.18 2.23 -0.38
CA GLN A 52 3.18 2.76 -1.32
C GLN A 52 3.83 3.48 -2.49
N MET A 53 4.91 4.22 -2.23
CA MET A 53 5.73 4.87 -3.24
C MET A 53 6.37 3.86 -4.18
N ASP A 54 6.95 2.78 -3.67
CA ASP A 54 7.61 1.78 -4.51
C ASP A 54 6.61 1.08 -5.43
N VAL A 55 5.43 0.71 -4.92
CA VAL A 55 4.38 0.12 -5.77
C VAL A 55 3.87 1.07 -6.83
N GLN A 56 3.54 2.32 -6.47
CA GLN A 56 2.88 3.23 -7.39
C GLN A 56 3.86 3.93 -8.34
N TYR A 57 5.05 4.28 -7.85
CA TYR A 57 6.01 5.14 -8.53
C TYR A 57 7.39 4.49 -8.70
N GLY A 58 7.61 3.24 -8.27
CA GLY A 58 8.92 2.58 -8.35
C GLY A 58 9.51 2.55 -9.76
N ASP A 59 8.70 2.23 -10.77
CA ASP A 59 9.13 2.20 -12.18
C ASP A 59 9.60 3.59 -12.66
N PHE A 60 8.84 4.61 -12.28
CA PHE A 60 9.17 6.00 -12.57
C PHE A 60 10.47 6.41 -11.86
N LEU A 61 10.62 6.09 -10.57
CA LEU A 61 11.84 6.37 -9.82
C LEU A 61 13.06 5.64 -10.40
N ARG A 62 12.89 4.41 -10.90
CA ARG A 62 13.93 3.67 -11.63
C ARG A 62 14.29 4.35 -12.94
N SER A 63 13.34 4.97 -13.66
CA SER A 63 13.63 5.75 -14.87
C SER A 63 14.54 6.97 -14.58
N LEU A 64 14.52 7.48 -13.34
CA LEU A 64 15.36 8.59 -12.89
C LEU A 64 16.75 8.14 -12.39
N ALA A 65 17.12 6.86 -12.53
CA ALA A 65 18.38 6.32 -11.96
C ALA A 65 19.65 7.05 -12.45
N THR A 66 19.64 7.60 -13.65
CA THR A 66 20.76 8.39 -14.21
C THR A 66 20.80 9.84 -13.70
N GLN A 67 19.78 10.28 -12.96
CA GLN A 67 19.64 11.62 -12.38
C GLN A 67 19.48 11.52 -10.84
N PRO A 68 20.50 11.07 -10.10
CA PRO A 68 20.36 10.71 -8.69
C PRO A 68 19.88 11.85 -7.78
N LEU A 69 20.31 13.10 -8.05
CA LEU A 69 19.83 14.26 -7.29
C LEU A 69 18.33 14.50 -7.48
N LYS A 70 17.84 14.47 -8.73
CA LYS A 70 16.42 14.61 -9.04
C LYS A 70 15.62 13.45 -8.45
N ARG A 71 16.10 12.21 -8.62
CA ARG A 71 15.49 11.01 -8.02
C ARG A 71 15.28 11.19 -6.52
N ASN A 72 16.32 11.61 -5.79
CA ASN A 72 16.23 11.80 -4.34
C ASN A 72 15.24 12.90 -3.94
N GLN A 73 15.15 13.99 -4.71
CA GLN A 73 14.17 15.06 -4.46
C GLN A 73 12.74 14.58 -4.67
N VAL A 74 12.49 13.85 -5.76
CA VAL A 74 11.18 13.27 -6.08
C VAL A 74 10.80 12.23 -5.01
N GLU A 75 11.73 11.36 -4.63
CA GLU A 75 11.52 10.36 -3.58
C GLU A 75 11.16 11.02 -2.25
N ALA A 76 11.88 12.07 -1.85
CA ALA A 76 11.59 12.81 -0.62
C ALA A 76 10.17 13.41 -0.61
N VAL A 77 9.74 14.03 -1.73
CA VAL A 77 8.39 14.60 -1.86
C VAL A 77 7.31 13.52 -1.81
N LEU A 78 7.53 12.37 -2.46
CA LEU A 78 6.58 11.25 -2.43
C LEU A 78 6.47 10.63 -1.03
N VAL A 79 7.60 10.44 -0.35
CA VAL A 79 7.61 9.94 1.04
C VAL A 79 6.88 10.91 1.96
N GLU A 80 7.14 12.21 1.88
CA GLU A 80 6.43 13.23 2.66
C GLU A 80 4.91 13.17 2.41
N LEU A 81 4.49 13.16 1.14
CA LEU A 81 3.09 13.06 0.72
C LEU A 81 2.36 11.86 1.33
N PHE A 82 2.98 10.68 1.21
CA PHE A 82 2.35 9.46 1.69
C PHE A 82 2.38 9.34 3.22
N SER A 83 3.39 9.90 3.88
CA SER A 83 3.43 10.01 5.34
C SER A 83 2.35 10.94 5.85
N GLU A 84 2.20 12.13 5.25
CA GLU A 84 1.12 13.09 5.55
C GLU A 84 -0.25 12.41 5.40
N ARG A 85 -0.42 11.64 4.33
CA ARG A 85 -1.66 10.89 4.09
C ARG A 85 -1.92 9.82 5.16
N ALA A 86 -0.90 9.07 5.54
CA ALA A 86 -1.03 8.02 6.55
C ALA A 86 -1.38 8.61 7.93
N GLU A 87 -0.71 9.69 8.32
CA GLU A 87 -0.98 10.41 9.56
C GLU A 87 -2.40 10.98 9.57
N LEU A 88 -2.80 11.70 8.52
CA LEU A 88 -4.13 12.28 8.44
C LEU A 88 -5.23 11.21 8.41
N SER A 89 -4.96 10.05 7.79
CA SER A 89 -5.87 8.91 7.83
C SER A 89 -6.10 8.40 9.25
N LEU A 90 -5.05 8.33 10.08
CA LEU A 90 -5.17 7.96 11.49
C LEU A 90 -5.98 9.00 12.26
N GLN A 91 -5.66 10.28 12.09
CA GLN A 91 -6.39 11.37 12.76
C GLN A 91 -7.88 11.37 12.39
N VAL A 92 -8.22 11.13 11.12
CA VAL A 92 -9.62 10.99 10.68
C VAL A 92 -10.30 9.78 11.35
N ALA A 93 -9.63 8.63 11.42
CA ALA A 93 -10.17 7.45 12.09
C ALA A 93 -10.41 7.68 13.59
N GLN A 94 -9.58 8.50 14.22
CA GLN A 94 -9.70 8.91 15.62
C GLN A 94 -10.68 10.08 15.83
N ASN A 95 -11.38 10.54 14.78
CA ASN A 95 -12.26 11.72 14.79
C ASN A 95 -11.55 13.03 15.19
N GLN A 96 -10.24 13.12 14.97
CA GLN A 96 -9.40 14.28 15.29
C GLN A 96 -9.19 15.20 14.08
N ALA A 97 -9.45 14.73 12.86
CA ALA A 97 -9.32 15.50 11.63
C ALA A 97 -10.51 15.31 10.68
N SER A 98 -10.62 16.21 9.70
CA SER A 98 -11.72 16.17 8.72
C SER A 98 -11.44 15.15 7.60
N PRO A 99 -12.41 14.28 7.27
CA PRO A 99 -12.31 13.42 6.10
C PRO A 99 -12.18 14.19 4.77
N ASP A 100 -12.65 15.45 4.71
CA ASP A 100 -12.51 16.29 3.52
C ASP A 100 -11.05 16.70 3.28
N GLN A 101 -10.27 16.90 4.35
CA GLN A 101 -8.84 17.19 4.23
C GLN A 101 -8.09 15.96 3.72
N LEU A 102 -8.41 14.77 4.26
CA LEU A 102 -7.85 13.51 3.79
C LEU A 102 -8.15 13.26 2.32
N LYS A 103 -9.37 13.59 1.88
CA LYS A 103 -9.75 13.50 0.48
C LYS A 103 -8.84 14.36 -0.40
N ILE A 104 -8.65 15.64 -0.06
CA ILE A 104 -7.83 16.58 -0.84
C ILE A 104 -6.43 16.02 -1.08
N ILE A 105 -5.75 15.58 -0.01
CA ILE A 105 -4.35 15.12 -0.13
C ILE A 105 -4.22 13.74 -0.80
N THR A 106 -5.32 13.00 -0.90
CA THR A 106 -5.38 11.69 -1.57
C THR A 106 -5.62 11.82 -3.07
N GLU A 107 -6.17 12.95 -3.54
CA GLU A 107 -6.46 13.12 -4.96
C GLU A 107 -5.20 13.34 -5.81
N TYR A 108 -5.32 12.89 -7.06
CA TYR A 108 -4.26 12.99 -8.06
C TYR A 108 -3.71 14.41 -8.21
N GLU A 109 -4.62 15.40 -8.23
CA GLU A 109 -4.28 16.80 -8.42
C GLU A 109 -3.33 17.33 -7.33
N TYR A 110 -3.47 16.86 -6.09
CA TYR A 110 -2.56 17.23 -4.99
C TYR A 110 -1.16 16.67 -5.23
N VAL A 111 -1.05 15.37 -5.53
CA VAL A 111 0.23 14.72 -5.83
C VAL A 111 0.93 15.39 -7.02
N ARG A 112 0.20 15.62 -8.11
CA ARG A 112 0.74 16.27 -9.31
C ARG A 112 1.30 17.65 -9.01
N SER A 113 0.58 18.47 -8.23
CA SER A 113 1.01 19.83 -7.86
C SER A 113 2.32 19.87 -7.06
N ARG A 114 2.57 18.83 -6.24
CA ARG A 114 3.80 18.71 -5.43
C ARG A 114 5.00 18.27 -6.27
N LEU A 115 4.77 17.48 -7.31
CA LEU A 115 5.82 16.97 -8.19
C LEU A 115 6.15 17.91 -9.36
N GLU A 116 5.19 18.75 -9.78
CA GLU A 116 5.35 19.68 -10.90
C GLU A 116 6.61 20.56 -10.84
N PRO A 117 7.05 21.09 -9.69
CA PRO A 117 8.29 21.89 -9.63
C PRO A 117 9.57 21.09 -9.88
N LEU A 118 9.54 19.76 -9.74
CA LEU A 118 10.71 18.88 -9.83
C LEU A 118 10.84 18.16 -11.16
N LEU A 119 9.75 18.09 -11.91
CA LEU A 119 9.61 17.24 -13.09
C LEU A 119 9.47 18.06 -14.37
N THR A 120 10.03 17.54 -15.45
CA THR A 120 9.74 18.03 -16.80
C THR A 120 8.32 17.66 -17.22
N MET A 121 7.78 18.31 -18.26
CA MET A 121 6.47 17.95 -18.81
C MET A 121 6.37 16.48 -19.25
N ALA A 122 7.46 15.91 -19.79
CA ALA A 122 7.50 14.52 -20.20
C ALA A 122 7.47 13.56 -18.98
N GLU A 123 8.21 13.89 -17.93
CA GLU A 123 8.21 13.12 -16.67
C GLU A 123 6.84 13.23 -15.96
N LEU A 124 6.21 14.41 -15.98
CA LEU A 124 4.83 14.59 -15.49
C LEU A 124 3.82 13.78 -16.27
N GLY A 125 4.00 13.59 -17.57
CA GLY A 125 3.15 12.74 -18.40
C GLY A 125 3.12 11.27 -17.91
N VAL A 126 4.23 10.78 -17.32
CA VAL A 126 4.27 9.45 -16.69
C VAL A 126 3.42 9.41 -15.42
N ILE A 127 3.46 10.48 -14.63
CA ILE A 127 2.60 10.63 -13.44
C ILE A 127 1.13 10.75 -13.83
N ASP A 128 0.81 11.53 -14.88
CA ASP A 128 -0.55 11.69 -15.42
C ASP A 128 -1.15 10.34 -15.86
N ALA A 129 -0.35 9.45 -16.43
CA ALA A 129 -0.79 8.11 -16.82
C ALA A 129 -1.19 7.22 -15.62
N GLN A 130 -0.75 7.56 -14.41
CA GLN A 130 -1.04 6.82 -13.17
C GLN A 130 -2.21 7.43 -12.37
N ARG A 131 -2.99 8.33 -12.98
CA ARG A 131 -4.17 8.96 -12.36
C ARG A 131 -5.19 7.94 -11.83
N GLY A 132 -5.31 6.79 -12.49
CA GLY A 132 -6.18 5.68 -12.07
C GLY A 132 -5.63 4.82 -10.92
N GLY A 133 -4.45 5.14 -10.39
CA GLY A 133 -3.71 4.33 -9.43
C GLY A 133 -2.63 3.48 -10.09
N ALA A 134 -2.10 2.51 -9.35
CA ALA A 134 -1.08 1.59 -9.85
C ALA A 134 -1.60 0.78 -11.04
N THR A 135 -0.75 0.48 -12.02
CA THR A 135 -1.05 -0.42 -13.15
C THR A 135 -1.11 -1.88 -12.70
N ASP A 136 -1.60 -2.78 -13.56
CA ASP A 136 -1.62 -4.22 -13.25
C ASP A 136 -0.21 -4.76 -13.05
N GLU A 137 0.73 -4.35 -13.90
CA GLU A 137 2.14 -4.72 -13.79
C GLU A 137 2.76 -4.23 -12.47
N GLN A 138 2.44 -3.01 -12.04
CA GLN A 138 2.88 -2.48 -10.75
C GLN A 138 2.32 -3.27 -9.56
N LEU A 139 1.04 -3.64 -9.61
CA LEU A 139 0.44 -4.50 -8.58
C LEU A 139 1.09 -5.88 -8.56
N LYS A 140 1.31 -6.50 -9.73
CA LYS A 140 2.03 -7.78 -9.84
C LYS A 140 3.42 -7.69 -9.22
N ASN A 141 4.19 -6.65 -9.56
CA ASN A 141 5.53 -6.42 -9.04
C ASN A 141 5.53 -6.27 -7.51
N GLY A 142 4.52 -5.58 -6.96
CA GLY A 142 4.36 -5.45 -5.51
C GLY A 142 4.23 -6.80 -4.79
N TYR A 143 3.57 -7.78 -5.41
CA TYR A 143 3.37 -9.12 -4.81
C TYR A 143 4.45 -10.15 -5.21
N ALA A 144 5.18 -9.93 -6.30
CA ALA A 144 6.08 -10.90 -6.90
C ALA A 144 7.24 -11.31 -5.98
N GLU A 145 7.80 -10.37 -5.22
CA GLU A 145 8.89 -10.66 -4.30
C GLU A 145 8.42 -11.57 -3.15
N GLU A 146 7.30 -11.24 -2.52
CA GLU A 146 6.75 -12.03 -1.41
C GLU A 146 6.27 -13.41 -1.87
N LEU A 147 5.70 -13.48 -3.08
CA LEU A 147 5.34 -14.74 -3.73
C LEU A 147 6.58 -15.62 -3.94
N SER A 148 7.66 -15.05 -4.48
CA SER A 148 8.91 -15.78 -4.73
C SER A 148 9.60 -16.24 -3.45
N ARG A 149 9.50 -15.48 -2.36
CA ARG A 149 10.04 -15.86 -1.06
C ARG A 149 9.23 -16.95 -0.36
N THR A 150 7.94 -17.05 -0.66
CA THR A 150 7.02 -17.95 0.05
C THR A 150 6.73 -19.23 -0.72
N THR A 151 6.84 -19.20 -2.04
CA THR A 151 6.55 -20.35 -2.90
C THR A 151 7.84 -20.97 -3.43
N GLY A 152 8.13 -22.19 -2.96
CA GLY A 152 9.42 -22.83 -3.24
C GLY A 152 9.50 -23.56 -4.58
N SER A 153 8.41 -24.16 -5.05
CA SER A 153 8.44 -25.02 -6.26
C SER A 153 7.44 -24.64 -7.33
N LEU A 154 6.74 -23.51 -7.18
CA LEU A 154 5.93 -22.96 -8.29
C LEU A 154 6.87 -22.55 -9.43
N SER A 155 6.51 -22.96 -10.64
CA SER A 155 7.19 -22.48 -11.84
C SER A 155 6.90 -20.99 -12.06
N GLU A 156 7.71 -20.31 -12.86
CA GLU A 156 7.46 -18.89 -13.17
C GLU A 156 6.09 -18.69 -13.85
N ALA A 157 5.64 -19.64 -14.67
CA ALA A 157 4.30 -19.62 -15.26
C ALA A 157 3.19 -19.74 -14.21
N ASP A 158 3.40 -20.60 -13.20
CA ASP A 158 2.44 -20.73 -12.09
C ASP A 158 2.42 -19.46 -11.23
N LYS A 159 3.58 -18.84 -10.97
CA LYS A 159 3.67 -17.59 -10.23
C LYS A 159 2.96 -16.45 -10.95
N ASP A 160 3.15 -16.31 -12.25
CA ASP A 160 2.46 -15.28 -13.03
C ASP A 160 0.94 -15.50 -12.99
N LEU A 161 0.47 -16.74 -13.09
CA LEU A 161 -0.95 -17.08 -12.96
C LEU A 161 -1.50 -16.73 -11.56
N VAL A 162 -0.73 -16.93 -10.49
CA VAL A 162 -1.10 -16.49 -9.14
C VAL A 162 -1.25 -14.97 -9.08
N LEU A 163 -0.27 -14.23 -9.61
CA LEU A 163 -0.27 -12.77 -9.61
C LEU A 163 -1.43 -12.20 -10.44
N ASP A 164 -1.66 -12.75 -11.64
CA ASP A 164 -2.81 -12.41 -12.50
C ASP A 164 -4.13 -12.59 -11.78
N THR A 165 -4.31 -13.74 -11.12
CA THR A 165 -5.54 -14.05 -10.41
C THR A 165 -5.77 -13.07 -9.25
N ILE A 166 -4.73 -12.73 -8.48
CA ILE A 166 -4.84 -11.74 -7.39
C ILE A 166 -5.18 -10.35 -7.94
N VAL A 167 -4.45 -9.88 -8.95
CA VAL A 167 -4.68 -8.56 -9.54
C VAL A 167 -6.08 -8.46 -10.12
N LYS A 168 -6.56 -9.50 -10.82
CA LYS A 168 -7.93 -9.59 -11.32
C LYS A 168 -8.97 -9.33 -10.22
N HIS A 169 -8.87 -10.03 -9.09
CA HIS A 169 -9.83 -9.88 -7.98
C HIS A 169 -9.68 -8.57 -7.20
N ILE A 170 -8.48 -7.98 -7.17
CA ILE A 170 -8.29 -6.60 -6.68
C ILE A 170 -9.01 -5.62 -7.60
N ARG A 171 -8.85 -5.74 -8.93
CA ARG A 171 -9.53 -4.86 -9.91
C ARG A 171 -11.03 -4.97 -9.86
N MET A 172 -11.56 -6.18 -9.73
CA MET A 172 -13.00 -6.39 -9.55
C MET A 172 -13.53 -5.64 -8.32
N ALA A 173 -12.78 -5.58 -7.22
CA ALA A 173 -13.15 -4.83 -6.02
C ALA A 173 -12.93 -3.31 -6.14
N GLN A 174 -12.00 -2.87 -6.99
CA GLN A 174 -11.73 -1.45 -7.26
C GLN A 174 -12.74 -0.82 -8.23
N GLY A 175 -13.33 -1.61 -9.14
CA GLY A 175 -14.25 -1.11 -10.16
C GLY A 175 -13.59 -0.10 -11.14
N GLU A 176 -14.42 0.67 -11.84
CA GLU A 176 -13.99 1.53 -12.96
C GLU A 176 -13.03 2.67 -12.56
N ASN A 177 -13.05 3.08 -11.29
CA ASN A 177 -12.26 4.22 -10.81
C ASN A 177 -10.89 3.80 -10.24
N GLY A 178 -10.52 2.52 -10.31
CA GLY A 178 -9.23 2.01 -9.81
C GLY A 178 -9.05 2.10 -8.29
N LYS A 179 -10.13 2.35 -7.54
CA LYS A 179 -10.12 2.66 -6.10
C LYS A 179 -11.11 1.76 -5.37
N MET A 180 -10.67 1.04 -4.33
CA MET A 180 -11.58 0.31 -3.45
C MET A 180 -12.44 1.31 -2.67
N ASN A 181 -13.73 1.38 -2.99
CA ASN A 181 -14.65 2.32 -2.37
C ASN A 181 -14.99 1.89 -0.94
N ALA A 182 -14.17 2.22 0.05
CA ALA A 182 -14.39 1.88 1.47
C ALA A 182 -14.74 3.13 2.31
N GLN A 183 -15.54 2.98 3.36
CA GLN A 183 -15.93 4.08 4.26
C GLN A 183 -15.02 4.24 5.47
N ASN A 184 -14.10 3.30 5.70
CA ASN A 184 -13.09 3.35 6.74
C ASN A 184 -12.04 2.26 6.47
N VAL A 185 -10.99 2.24 7.29
CA VAL A 185 -9.89 1.26 7.19
C VAL A 185 -10.40 -0.18 7.38
N GLU A 186 -11.37 -0.42 8.27
CA GLU A 186 -11.92 -1.75 8.51
C GLU A 186 -12.66 -2.30 7.28
N GLU A 187 -13.50 -1.50 6.63
CA GLU A 187 -14.18 -1.88 5.39
C GLU A 187 -13.17 -2.10 4.25
N LEU A 188 -12.10 -1.32 4.20
CA LEU A 188 -11.03 -1.51 3.22
C LEU A 188 -10.34 -2.87 3.41
N ILE A 189 -9.96 -3.20 4.66
CA ILE A 189 -9.35 -4.48 5.00
C ILE A 189 -10.29 -5.62 4.65
N GLN A 190 -11.58 -5.50 4.96
CA GLN A 190 -12.58 -6.51 4.62
C GLN A 190 -12.71 -6.71 3.11
N LYS A 191 -12.73 -5.63 2.32
CA LYS A 191 -12.78 -5.70 0.85
C LYS A 191 -11.53 -6.35 0.27
N GLN A 192 -10.35 -5.98 0.77
CA GLN A 192 -9.10 -6.57 0.31
C GLN A 192 -8.98 -8.05 0.70
N SER A 193 -9.41 -8.41 1.91
CA SER A 193 -9.50 -9.79 2.38
C SER A 193 -10.45 -10.62 1.52
N ALA A 194 -11.61 -10.06 1.14
CA ALA A 194 -12.55 -10.69 0.22
C ALA A 194 -11.94 -10.89 -1.18
N SER A 195 -11.22 -9.91 -1.73
CA SER A 195 -10.49 -10.09 -3.00
C SER A 195 -9.50 -11.25 -2.94
N PHE A 196 -8.75 -11.38 -1.84
CA PHE A 196 -7.83 -12.51 -1.66
C PHE A 196 -8.56 -13.85 -1.51
N MET A 197 -9.69 -13.89 -0.80
CA MET A 197 -10.50 -15.10 -0.74
C MET A 197 -11.02 -15.51 -2.11
N HIS A 198 -11.56 -14.57 -2.91
CA HIS A 198 -12.05 -14.88 -4.24
C HIS A 198 -10.93 -15.33 -5.19
N ALA A 199 -9.76 -14.72 -5.12
CA ALA A 199 -8.58 -15.17 -5.85
C ALA A 199 -8.21 -16.60 -5.47
N ARG A 200 -8.20 -16.93 -4.17
CA ARG A 200 -7.90 -18.27 -3.69
C ARG A 200 -8.93 -19.31 -4.14
N MET A 201 -10.22 -18.96 -4.18
CA MET A 201 -11.28 -19.83 -4.68
C MET A 201 -11.14 -20.09 -6.19
N GLU A 202 -10.73 -19.10 -6.97
CA GLU A 202 -10.46 -19.30 -8.41
C GLU A 202 -9.24 -20.22 -8.61
N MET A 203 -8.23 -20.09 -7.76
CA MET A 203 -7.02 -20.93 -7.80
C MET A 203 -7.32 -22.42 -7.59
N ASP A 204 -8.42 -22.81 -6.93
CA ASP A 204 -8.84 -24.22 -6.78
C ASP A 204 -9.07 -24.90 -8.14
N ALA A 205 -9.48 -24.14 -9.15
CA ALA A 205 -9.70 -24.65 -10.50
C ALA A 205 -8.43 -24.62 -11.37
N LEU A 206 -7.38 -23.91 -10.94
CA LEU A 206 -6.17 -23.65 -11.73
C LEU A 206 -4.99 -24.54 -11.32
N PHE A 207 -4.98 -25.01 -10.07
CA PHE A 207 -3.82 -25.67 -9.49
C PHE A 207 -4.17 -27.04 -8.91
N ASP A 208 -3.22 -27.98 -9.00
CA ASP A 208 -3.29 -29.22 -8.24
C ASP A 208 -3.06 -28.98 -6.74
N VAL A 209 -3.31 -30.02 -5.93
CA VAL A 209 -3.22 -29.95 -4.47
C VAL A 209 -1.83 -29.52 -3.98
N VAL A 210 -0.75 -29.91 -4.67
CA VAL A 210 0.62 -29.59 -4.26
C VAL A 210 0.91 -28.11 -4.49
N LYS A 211 0.53 -27.58 -5.65
CA LYS A 211 0.65 -26.16 -5.97
C LYS A 211 -0.24 -25.31 -5.07
N LEU A 212 -1.46 -25.75 -4.81
CA LEU A 212 -2.40 -25.07 -3.91
C LEU A 212 -1.84 -24.91 -2.49
N GLN A 213 -1.14 -25.90 -1.95
CA GLN A 213 -0.50 -25.77 -0.63
C GLN A 213 0.54 -24.64 -0.58
N GLN A 214 1.25 -24.39 -1.67
CA GLN A 214 2.23 -23.30 -1.73
C GLN A 214 1.54 -21.95 -1.88
N VAL A 215 0.50 -21.90 -2.71
CA VAL A 215 -0.38 -20.73 -2.82
C VAL A 215 -0.98 -20.40 -1.45
N ASP A 216 -1.45 -21.40 -0.68
CA ASP A 216 -2.01 -21.21 0.66
C ASP A 216 -1.01 -20.58 1.64
N GLN A 217 0.27 -20.97 1.57
CA GLN A 217 1.31 -20.35 2.38
C GLN A 217 1.45 -18.85 2.06
N PHE A 218 1.46 -18.51 0.78
CA PHE A 218 1.52 -17.12 0.33
C PHE A 218 0.26 -16.33 0.72
N MET A 219 -0.93 -16.87 0.47
CA MET A 219 -2.20 -16.23 0.82
C MET A 219 -2.33 -16.02 2.33
N GLY A 220 -1.86 -16.98 3.13
CA GLY A 220 -1.78 -16.85 4.59
C GLY A 220 -0.91 -15.66 5.03
N ARG A 221 0.22 -15.42 4.35
CA ARG A 221 1.06 -14.24 4.62
C ARG A 221 0.36 -12.94 4.23
N LEU A 222 -0.25 -12.87 3.06
CA LEU A 222 -1.02 -11.69 2.63
C LEU A 222 -2.12 -11.36 3.64
N HIS A 223 -2.87 -12.37 4.09
CA HIS A 223 -3.92 -12.21 5.08
C HIS A 223 -3.35 -11.72 6.42
N ASN A 224 -2.29 -12.34 6.93
CA ASN A 224 -1.64 -11.91 8.17
C ASN A 224 -1.14 -10.46 8.11
N ASN A 225 -0.58 -10.05 6.98
CA ASN A 225 -0.10 -8.68 6.78
C ASN A 225 -1.26 -7.66 6.78
N LEU A 226 -2.42 -7.99 6.19
CA LEU A 226 -3.59 -7.13 6.25
C LEU A 226 -4.04 -6.83 7.69
N TYR A 227 -4.14 -7.86 8.54
CA TYR A 227 -4.65 -7.71 9.91
C TYR A 227 -3.59 -7.24 10.91
N ARG A 228 -2.30 -7.43 10.64
CA ARG A 228 -1.23 -6.79 11.42
C ARG A 228 -1.36 -5.27 11.41
N ASN A 229 -1.68 -4.69 10.26
CA ASN A 229 -1.88 -3.25 10.13
C ASN A 229 -3.06 -2.73 10.97
N ARG A 230 -4.11 -3.55 11.14
CA ARG A 230 -5.23 -3.23 12.03
C ARG A 230 -4.79 -3.17 13.50
N SER A 231 -4.02 -4.16 13.95
CA SER A 231 -3.53 -4.18 15.34
C SER A 231 -2.61 -3.01 15.67
N MET A 232 -1.99 -2.41 14.66
CA MET A 232 -1.16 -1.21 14.78
C MET A 232 -1.98 0.08 14.73
N SER A 233 -3.12 0.12 14.03
CA SER A 233 -4.02 1.29 14.02
C SER A 233 -4.89 1.42 15.27
N ASP A 234 -5.07 0.31 16.00
CA ASP A 234 -5.87 0.24 17.23
C ASP A 234 -5.03 0.49 18.52
N GLN A 235 -3.74 0.81 18.39
CA GLN A 235 -2.83 1.21 19.49
C GLN A 235 -2.60 2.72 19.50
#